data_AF-A0A5E4K9D4-F1
#
_entry.id   AF-A0A5E4K9D4-F1
#
_cell.length_a   1.000
_cell.length_b   1.000
_cell.length_c   1.000
_cell.angle_alpha   90.00
_cell.angle_beta   90.00
_cell.angle_gamma   90.00
#
_symmetry.space_group_name_H-M   'P 1'
#
loop_
_entity.id
_entity.type
_entity.pdbx_description
1 polymer ?
#
loop_
_entity_poly.entity_id
_entity_poly.type
_entity_poly.pdbx_seq_one_letter_code
_entity_poly.pdbx_strand_id
1 'polypeptide(L)'
;MSSLFNHIFIPITILLIFSKRLNIHPKYIILLSFFGILPDADIFLLHRATLHNIFILIVPILIFIFMKDMREVSGIICFYLGSHLLLDIFDGGIFLLYPFYNGVFYSVIELIFENGITFNIGISNDIIDMRRIGEPMISSENVGVAVLLIIVILISIIIKREGMKKKET
;
A
#
# COMPACT_ATOMS: atom_id res chain seq x y z
N MET A 1 -5.04 7.51 12.16
CA MET A 1 -4.03 6.60 12.75
C MET A 1 -4.59 5.24 12.53
N SER A 2 -4.47 4.83 11.29
CA SER A 2 -4.50 3.48 10.82
C SER A 2 -3.71 2.68 11.82
N SER A 3 -4.24 1.52 12.16
CA SER A 3 -3.46 0.67 13.03
C SER A 3 -2.18 0.35 12.24
N LEU A 4 -1.03 0.71 12.81
CA LEU A 4 0.29 0.25 12.35
C LEU A 4 0.28 -1.27 12.12
N PHE A 5 -0.60 -1.96 12.87
CA PHE A 5 -0.98 -3.34 12.67
C PHE A 5 -1.53 -3.64 11.25
N ASN A 6 -2.47 -2.87 10.70
CA ASN A 6 -3.03 -3.10 9.36
C ASN A 6 -1.96 -2.96 8.27
N HIS A 7 -1.05 -1.99 8.41
CA HIS A 7 0.03 -1.71 7.47
C HIS A 7 1.10 -2.83 7.42
N ILE A 8 1.19 -3.64 8.47
CA ILE A 8 2.08 -4.80 8.52
C ILE A 8 1.33 -6.09 8.20
N PHE A 9 0.23 -6.32 8.91
CA PHE A 9 -0.50 -7.59 8.91
C PHE A 9 -1.16 -7.87 7.56
N ILE A 10 -1.76 -6.85 6.94
CA ILE A 10 -2.45 -7.01 5.66
C ILE A 10 -1.45 -7.34 4.56
N PRO A 11 -0.34 -6.59 4.38
CA PRO A 11 0.63 -6.93 3.35
C PRO A 11 1.32 -8.28 3.58
N ILE A 12 1.67 -8.64 4.83
CA ILE A 12 2.20 -9.98 5.14
C ILE A 12 1.21 -11.06 4.72
N THR A 13 -0.05 -10.92 5.14
CA THR A 13 -1.09 -11.94 4.88
C THR A 13 -1.29 -12.12 3.38
N ILE A 14 -1.38 -11.02 2.63
CA ILE A 14 -1.52 -11.06 1.17
C ILE A 14 -0.31 -11.75 0.54
N LEU A 15 0.92 -11.35 0.88
CA LEU A 15 2.12 -11.97 0.32
C LEU A 15 2.20 -13.46 0.67
N LEU A 16 1.82 -13.88 1.88
CA LEU A 16 1.84 -15.29 2.27
C LEU A 16 0.82 -16.11 1.48
N ILE A 17 -0.41 -15.62 1.31
CA ILE A 17 -1.46 -16.27 0.53
C ILE A 17 -1.02 -16.43 -0.93
N PHE A 18 -0.39 -15.41 -1.49
CA PHE A 18 0.02 -15.39 -2.89
C PHE A 18 1.46 -15.92 -3.12
N SER A 19 2.21 -16.24 -2.07
CA SER A 19 3.63 -16.64 -2.11
C SER A 19 3.94 -17.70 -3.16
N LYS A 20 3.22 -18.83 -3.13
CA LYS A 20 3.39 -19.94 -4.09
C LYS A 20 3.13 -19.52 -5.54
N ARG A 21 2.16 -18.63 -5.75
CA ARG A 21 1.76 -18.19 -7.09
C ARG A 21 2.68 -17.10 -7.65
N LEU A 22 3.27 -16.30 -6.78
CA LEU A 22 4.26 -15.28 -7.11
C LEU A 22 5.70 -15.83 -7.11
N ASN A 23 5.88 -17.12 -6.78
CA ASN A 23 7.18 -17.77 -6.60
C ASN A 23 8.08 -17.03 -5.60
N ILE A 24 7.49 -16.62 -4.47
CA ILE A 24 8.15 -15.91 -3.38
C ILE A 24 8.36 -16.87 -2.21
N HIS A 25 9.57 -16.89 -1.67
CA HIS A 25 9.92 -17.61 -0.45
C HIS A 25 9.33 -16.93 0.80
N PRO A 26 8.53 -17.64 1.61
CA PRO A 26 7.89 -17.09 2.82
C PRO A 26 8.87 -16.47 3.82
N LYS A 27 10.11 -16.95 3.87
CA LYS A 27 11.16 -16.40 4.72
C LYS A 27 11.43 -14.93 4.43
N TYR A 28 11.48 -14.53 3.16
CA TYR A 28 11.74 -13.14 2.79
C TYR A 28 10.55 -12.23 3.09
N ILE A 29 9.32 -12.75 3.00
CA ILE A 29 8.11 -12.00 3.37
C ILE A 29 8.21 -11.57 4.84
N ILE A 30 8.48 -12.51 5.75
CA ILE A 30 8.58 -12.20 7.18
C ILE A 30 9.80 -11.31 7.47
N LEU A 31 10.97 -11.65 6.91
CA LEU A 31 12.21 -10.91 7.17
C LEU A 31 12.15 -9.46 6.70
N LEU A 32 11.48 -9.19 5.57
CA LEU A 32 11.37 -7.85 4.98
C LEU A 32 10.14 -7.08 5.49
N SER A 33 9.33 -7.65 6.38
CA SER A 33 8.12 -6.99 6.89
C SER A 33 8.36 -5.66 7.59
N PHE A 34 9.57 -5.42 8.12
CA PHE A 34 9.93 -4.13 8.72
C PHE A 34 9.86 -2.96 7.72
N PHE A 35 9.98 -3.22 6.40
CA PHE A 35 9.78 -2.18 5.39
C PHE A 35 8.34 -1.66 5.37
N GLY A 36 7.36 -2.43 5.85
CA GLY A 36 5.98 -1.98 6.03
C GLY A 36 5.80 -1.00 7.20
N ILE A 37 6.82 -0.78 8.03
CA ILE A 37 6.82 0.23 9.11
C ILE A 37 7.69 1.41 8.73
N LEU A 38 8.51 1.27 7.69
CA LEU A 38 9.50 2.27 7.31
C LEU A 38 8.86 3.65 7.05
N PRO A 39 7.71 3.78 6.35
CA PRO A 39 7.08 5.08 6.17
C PRO A 39 6.77 5.79 7.49
N ASP A 40 6.21 5.07 8.47
CA ASP A 40 5.85 5.60 9.80
C ASP A 40 7.06 6.00 10.67
N ALA A 41 8.30 5.67 10.25
CA ALA A 41 9.50 6.17 10.91
C ALA A 41 9.67 7.69 10.74
N ASP A 42 8.88 8.32 9.87
CA ASP A 42 8.82 9.77 9.72
C ASP A 42 8.33 10.52 10.97
N ILE A 43 7.69 9.83 11.92
CA ILE A 43 7.39 10.34 13.26
C ILE A 43 8.67 10.78 13.98
N PHE A 44 9.79 10.12 13.70
CA PHE A 44 11.11 10.49 14.23
C PHE A 44 11.82 11.54 13.38
N LEU A 45 11.28 11.88 12.22
CA LEU A 45 11.79 12.91 11.32
C LEU A 45 11.03 14.23 11.54
N LEU A 46 11.56 15.30 10.95
CA LEU A 46 11.01 16.65 11.12
C LEU A 46 9.63 16.85 10.44
N HIS A 47 9.26 16.00 9.48
CA HIS A 47 8.05 16.18 8.69
C HIS A 47 7.45 14.83 8.29
N ARG A 48 6.15 14.64 8.51
CA ARG A 48 5.40 13.42 8.10
C ARG A 48 5.35 13.16 6.57
N ALA A 49 6.04 13.97 5.79
CA ALA A 49 6.03 13.88 4.33
C ALA A 49 7.30 13.23 3.78
N THR A 50 8.33 13.07 4.61
CA THR A 50 9.64 12.58 4.16
C THR A 50 9.60 11.15 3.64
N LEU A 51 8.77 10.29 4.22
CA LEU A 51 8.68 8.87 3.83
C LEU A 51 7.31 8.49 3.26
N HIS A 52 6.24 9.26 3.54
CA HIS A 52 4.91 9.08 2.92
C HIS A 52 4.77 9.77 1.56
N ASN A 53 5.69 9.47 0.65
CA ASN A 53 5.66 9.97 -0.74
C ASN A 53 6.06 8.86 -1.72
N ILE A 54 5.69 9.02 -3.00
CA ILE A 54 5.93 8.01 -4.02
C ILE A 54 7.42 7.74 -4.28
N PHE A 55 8.30 8.69 -3.95
CA PHE A 55 9.73 8.59 -4.26
C PHE A 55 10.44 7.53 -3.42
N ILE A 56 9.88 7.12 -2.27
CA ILE A 56 10.40 5.99 -1.48
C ILE A 56 10.43 4.68 -2.29
N LEU A 57 9.59 4.56 -3.34
CA LEU A 57 9.54 3.40 -4.21
C LEU A 57 10.60 3.39 -5.32
N ILE A 58 11.26 4.52 -5.61
CA ILE A 58 12.17 4.61 -6.76
C ILE A 58 13.29 3.59 -6.65
N VAL A 59 13.99 3.56 -5.51
CA VAL A 59 15.13 2.66 -5.31
C VAL A 59 14.75 1.18 -5.49
N PRO A 60 13.73 0.63 -4.78
CA PRO A 60 13.37 -0.77 -4.95
C PRO A 60 12.81 -1.07 -6.34
N ILE A 61 12.12 -0.12 -7.01
CA ILE A 61 11.67 -0.29 -8.40
C ILE A 61 12.86 -0.39 -9.36
N LEU A 62 13.87 0.49 -9.21
CA LEU A 62 15.07 0.43 -10.05
C LEU A 62 15.81 -0.90 -9.86
N ILE A 63 15.96 -1.36 -8.62
CA ILE A 63 16.56 -2.68 -8.32
C ILE A 63 15.74 -3.79 -8.99
N PHE A 64 14.40 -3.73 -8.91
CA PHE A 64 13.53 -4.72 -9.54
C PHE A 64 13.71 -4.79 -11.06
N ILE A 65 13.83 -3.64 -11.72
CA ILE A 65 13.97 -3.55 -13.18
C ILE A 65 15.35 -4.07 -13.60
N PHE A 66 16.42 -3.55 -12.99
CA PHE A 66 17.79 -3.71 -13.47
C PHE A 66 18.53 -4.93 -12.88
N MET A 67 18.17 -5.39 -11.68
CA MET A 67 18.88 -6.48 -10.99
C MET A 67 18.01 -7.73 -10.92
N LYS A 68 18.12 -8.59 -11.94
CA LYS A 68 17.30 -9.82 -12.05
C LYS A 68 17.37 -10.71 -10.81
N ASP A 69 18.55 -10.85 -10.23
CA ASP A 69 18.78 -11.72 -9.05
C ASP A 69 18.14 -11.17 -7.76
N MET A 70 17.85 -9.86 -7.73
CA MET A 70 17.26 -9.18 -6.57
C MET A 70 15.75 -8.95 -6.72
N ARG A 71 15.12 -9.39 -7.82
CA ARG A 71 13.72 -9.11 -8.14
C ARG A 71 12.74 -9.57 -7.08
N GLU A 72 13.00 -10.73 -6.47
CA GLU A 72 12.14 -11.24 -5.40
C GLU A 72 12.18 -10.30 -4.19
N VAL A 73 13.37 -9.98 -3.70
CA VAL A 73 13.58 -9.11 -2.54
C VAL A 73 13.03 -7.70 -2.82
N SER A 74 13.40 -7.09 -3.94
CA SER A 74 12.96 -5.74 -4.26
C SER A 74 11.46 -5.67 -4.56
N GLY A 75 10.87 -6.73 -5.12
CA GLY A 75 9.43 -6.85 -5.33
C GLY A 75 8.66 -6.89 -4.00
N ILE A 76 9.16 -7.64 -3.01
CA ILE A 76 8.59 -7.66 -1.66
C ILE A 76 8.67 -6.28 -1.01
N ILE A 77 9.83 -5.61 -1.10
CA ILE A 77 10.02 -4.26 -0.55
C ILE A 77 9.07 -3.26 -1.23
N CYS A 78 8.97 -3.28 -2.56
CA CYS A 78 8.01 -2.47 -3.31
C CYS A 78 6.58 -2.72 -2.84
N PHE A 79 6.21 -3.97 -2.57
CA PHE A 79 4.88 -4.31 -2.10
C PHE A 79 4.60 -3.73 -0.72
N TYR A 80 5.53 -3.87 0.24
CA TYR A 80 5.36 -3.30 1.58
C TYR A 80 5.21 -1.78 1.53
N LEU A 81 6.15 -1.08 0.88
CA LEU A 81 6.11 0.38 0.80
C LEU A 81 4.89 0.87 -0.01
N GLY A 82 4.57 0.21 -1.12
CA GLY A 82 3.47 0.61 -1.99
C GLY A 82 2.11 0.36 -1.35
N SER A 83 1.93 -0.78 -0.66
CA SER A 83 0.70 -1.05 0.10
C SER A 83 0.54 -0.08 1.26
N HIS A 84 1.63 0.32 1.92
CA HIS A 84 1.58 1.34 2.97
C HIS A 84 1.03 2.67 2.43
N LEU A 85 1.65 3.19 1.37
CA LEU A 85 1.18 4.44 0.74
C LEU A 85 -0.25 4.33 0.24
N LEU A 86 -0.63 3.19 -0.33
CA LEU A 86 -1.99 2.96 -0.82
C LEU A 86 -3.01 3.00 0.33
N LEU A 87 -2.74 2.29 1.43
CA LEU A 87 -3.63 2.22 2.57
C LEU A 87 -3.77 3.60 3.24
N ASP A 88 -2.68 4.35 3.36
CA ASP A 88 -2.71 5.69 3.94
C ASP A 88 -3.46 6.71 3.08
N ILE A 89 -3.60 6.53 1.75
CA ILE A 89 -4.53 7.35 0.94
C ILE A 89 -5.97 7.25 1.50
N PHE A 90 -6.34 6.08 2.03
CA PHE A 90 -7.64 5.82 2.62
C PHE A 90 -7.70 6.00 4.15
N ASP A 91 -6.58 6.32 4.81
CA ASP A 91 -6.49 6.65 6.24
C ASP A 91 -5.85 8.03 6.49
N GLY A 92 -6.49 9.07 5.96
CA GLY A 92 -6.11 10.45 6.25
C GLY A 92 -5.21 11.10 5.19
N GLY A 93 -4.69 10.32 4.26
CA GLY A 93 -3.99 10.79 3.07
C GLY A 93 -2.46 10.79 3.18
N ILE A 94 -1.82 10.98 2.02
CA ILE A 94 -0.36 10.98 1.87
C ILE A 94 0.13 12.23 1.14
N PHE A 95 1.38 12.62 1.42
CA PHE A 95 2.08 13.68 0.70
C PHE A 95 2.72 13.11 -0.57
N LEU A 96 1.89 12.67 -1.52
CA LEU A 96 2.30 11.84 -2.66
C LEU A 96 3.54 12.34 -3.40
N LEU A 97 3.69 13.67 -3.56
CA LEU A 97 4.70 14.32 -4.39
C LEU A 97 5.68 15.22 -3.60
N TYR A 98 5.76 15.08 -2.28
CA TYR A 98 6.74 15.81 -1.48
C TYR A 98 8.18 15.43 -1.86
N PRO A 99 9.14 16.38 -1.94
CA PRO A 99 9.07 17.80 -1.56
C PRO A 99 8.63 18.76 -2.68
N PHE A 100 8.26 18.25 -3.86
CA PHE A 100 7.89 19.11 -5.00
C PHE A 100 6.49 19.71 -4.86
N TYR A 101 5.61 19.04 -4.12
CA TYR A 101 4.27 19.50 -3.85
C TYR A 101 3.80 19.06 -2.46
N ASN A 102 3.24 20.00 -1.70
CA ASN A 102 2.86 19.81 -0.30
C ASN A 102 1.39 19.44 -0.10
N GLY A 103 0.63 19.19 -1.17
CA GLY A 103 -0.77 18.76 -1.05
C GLY A 103 -0.88 17.31 -0.59
N VAL A 104 -1.82 17.06 0.33
CA VAL A 104 -2.19 15.75 0.86
C VAL A 104 -3.25 15.13 -0.03
N PHE A 105 -2.93 14.01 -0.65
CA PHE A 105 -3.87 13.23 -1.46
C PHE A 105 -4.64 12.26 -0.56
N TYR A 106 -5.97 12.28 -0.65
CA TYR A 106 -6.82 11.45 0.18
C TYR A 106 -8.02 10.89 -0.60
N SER A 107 -8.56 9.79 -0.09
CA SER A 107 -9.79 9.16 -0.57
C SER A 107 -10.64 8.71 0.62
N VAL A 108 -11.78 9.36 0.81
CA VAL A 108 -12.79 9.01 1.82
C VAL A 108 -13.94 8.29 1.11
N ILE A 109 -14.17 7.04 1.50
CA ILE A 109 -15.29 6.22 1.03
C ILE A 109 -15.89 5.54 2.26
N GLU A 110 -16.96 6.13 2.79
CA GLU A 110 -17.57 5.67 4.03
C GLU A 110 -19.05 5.43 3.88
N LEU A 111 -19.55 4.36 4.51
CA LEU A 111 -20.98 4.12 4.67
C LEU A 111 -21.34 4.30 6.15
N ILE A 112 -22.13 5.33 6.45
CA ILE A 112 -22.58 5.68 7.79
C ILE A 112 -24.06 5.32 7.89
N PHE A 113 -24.44 4.56 8.92
CA PHE A 113 -25.78 3.98 9.06
C PHE A 113 -26.90 5.03 9.02
N GLU A 114 -26.65 6.23 9.53
CA GLU A 114 -27.63 7.33 9.60
C GLU A 114 -27.48 8.37 8.48
N ASN A 115 -26.26 8.59 7.98
CA ASN A 115 -25.94 9.67 7.04
C ASN A 115 -25.76 9.19 5.59
N GLY A 116 -25.86 7.88 5.34
CA GLY A 116 -25.69 7.30 4.02
C GLY A 116 -24.22 7.16 3.60
N ILE A 117 -23.97 7.22 2.29
CA ILE A 117 -22.63 7.05 1.71
C ILE A 117 -21.95 8.41 1.59
N THR A 118 -20.78 8.56 2.19
CA THR A 118 -19.86 9.67 1.99
C THR A 118 -18.77 9.25 1.00
N PHE A 119 -18.61 10.01 -0.08
CA PHE A 119 -17.57 9.80 -1.08
C PHE A 119 -16.87 11.13 -1.35
N ASN A 120 -15.59 11.20 -1.02
CA ASN A 120 -14.78 12.40 -1.22
C ASN A 120 -13.34 12.00 -1.59
N ILE A 121 -12.94 12.30 -2.82
CA ILE A 121 -11.58 12.13 -3.30
C ILE A 121 -11.05 13.52 -3.61
N GLY A 122 -9.87 13.85 -3.09
CA GLY A 122 -9.36 15.20 -3.25
C GLY A 122 -7.92 15.40 -2.83
N ILE A 123 -7.53 16.67 -2.86
CA ILE A 123 -6.25 17.17 -2.36
C ILE A 123 -6.57 18.20 -1.28
N SER A 124 -5.95 18.04 -0.13
CA SER A 124 -6.07 18.93 1.02
C SER A 124 -4.72 19.55 1.36
N ASN A 125 -4.74 20.68 2.06
CA ASN A 125 -3.51 21.24 2.64
C ASN A 125 -3.13 20.54 3.96
N ASP A 126 -4.10 19.86 4.58
CA ASP A 126 -3.96 19.18 5.86
C ASP A 126 -4.38 17.71 5.76
N ILE A 127 -3.81 16.87 6.63
CA ILE A 127 -4.21 15.47 6.82
C ILE A 127 -5.68 15.41 7.23
N ILE A 128 -6.43 14.50 6.61
CA ILE A 128 -7.84 14.30 6.92
C ILE A 128 -7.98 13.52 8.24
N ASP A 129 -8.62 14.14 9.23
CA ASP A 129 -8.93 13.49 10.50
C ASP A 129 -10.18 12.61 10.35
N MET A 130 -9.96 11.33 10.01
CA MET A 130 -11.04 10.35 9.82
C MET A 130 -11.90 10.16 11.07
N ARG A 131 -11.41 10.48 12.28
CA ARG A 131 -12.20 10.37 13.53
C ARG A 131 -13.35 11.38 13.58
N ARG A 132 -13.27 12.47 12.82
CA ARG A 132 -14.32 13.50 12.78
C ARG A 132 -15.49 13.13 11.89
N ILE A 133 -15.35 12.11 11.06
CA ILE A 133 -16.37 11.70 10.07
C ILE A 133 -17.42 10.79 10.73
N GLY A 134 -17.03 10.06 11.79
CA GLY A 134 -17.91 9.23 12.62
C GLY A 134 -17.37 7.80 12.78
N GLU A 135 -18.21 6.87 13.23
CA GLU A 135 -17.92 5.43 13.21
C GLU A 135 -18.61 4.78 12.00
N PRO A 136 -17.90 4.61 10.86
CA PRO A 136 -18.52 4.09 9.66
C PRO A 136 -18.74 2.57 9.74
N MET A 137 -19.83 2.09 9.16
CA MET A 137 -20.11 0.66 9.00
C MET A 137 -19.17 0.03 7.95
N ILE A 138 -18.83 0.80 6.91
CA ILE A 138 -17.73 0.51 5.97
C ILE A 138 -16.78 1.68 6.01
N SER A 139 -15.57 1.48 6.52
CA SER A 139 -14.53 2.51 6.57
C SER A 139 -13.78 2.64 5.24
N SER A 140 -13.23 3.83 4.99
CA SER A 140 -12.33 4.11 3.88
C SER A 140 -11.15 3.12 3.86
N GLU A 141 -10.56 2.84 5.03
CA GLU A 141 -9.47 1.88 5.19
C GLU A 141 -9.85 0.48 4.68
N ASN A 142 -11.04 -0.04 5.03
CA ASN A 142 -11.51 -1.33 4.54
C ASN A 142 -11.66 -1.36 3.01
N VAL A 143 -12.06 -0.23 2.41
CA VAL A 143 -12.09 -0.08 0.95
C VAL A 143 -10.67 -0.12 0.37
N GLY A 144 -9.71 0.56 1.00
CA GLY A 144 -8.30 0.50 0.61
C GLY A 144 -7.74 -0.92 0.62
N VAL A 145 -8.06 -1.70 1.66
CA VAL A 145 -7.69 -3.13 1.75
C VAL A 145 -8.32 -3.95 0.63
N ALA A 146 -9.60 -3.73 0.32
CA ALA A 146 -10.28 -4.41 -0.77
C ALA A 146 -9.64 -4.07 -2.13
N VAL A 147 -9.30 -2.80 -2.37
CA VAL A 147 -8.58 -2.35 -3.58
C VAL A 147 -7.22 -3.04 -3.69
N LEU A 148 -6.45 -3.11 -2.59
CA LEU A 148 -5.16 -3.79 -2.55
C LEU A 148 -5.30 -5.28 -2.93
N LEU A 149 -6.28 -5.97 -2.35
CA LEU A 149 -6.56 -7.38 -2.66
C LEU A 149 -6.92 -7.59 -4.13
N ILE A 150 -7.77 -6.72 -4.70
CA ILE A 150 -8.14 -6.78 -6.11
C ILE A 150 -6.90 -6.63 -7.00
N ILE A 151 -6.01 -5.68 -6.70
CA ILE A 151 -4.77 -5.47 -7.44
C ILE A 151 -3.91 -6.75 -7.42
N VAL A 152 -3.72 -7.36 -6.25
CA VAL A 152 -2.91 -8.59 -6.14
C VAL A 152 -3.54 -9.75 -6.88
N ILE A 153 -4.87 -9.91 -6.81
CA ILE A 153 -5.60 -10.94 -7.56
C ILE A 153 -5.39 -10.74 -9.07
N LEU A 154 -5.48 -9.52 -9.58
CA LEU A 154 -5.27 -9.21 -11.00
C LEU A 154 -3.84 -9.54 -11.44
N ILE A 155 -2.82 -9.11 -10.68
CA ILE A 155 -1.41 -9.43 -10.96
C ILE A 155 -1.21 -10.95 -10.99
N SER A 156 -1.75 -11.65 -10.00
CA SER A 156 -1.69 -13.10 -9.87
C SER A 156 -2.35 -13.83 -11.05
N ILE A 157 -3.44 -13.29 -11.61
CA ILE A 157 -4.09 -13.79 -12.83
C ILE A 157 -3.21 -13.57 -14.07
N ILE A 158 -2.62 -12.39 -14.21
CA ILE A 158 -1.75 -12.03 -15.35
C ILE A 158 -0.54 -12.97 -15.41
N ILE A 159 0.16 -13.16 -14.29
CA ILE A 159 1.33 -14.04 -14.20
C ILE A 159 0.98 -15.49 -14.57
N LYS A 160 -0.16 -16.01 -14.10
CA LYS A 160 -0.62 -17.37 -14.45
C LYS A 160 -0.83 -17.52 -15.95
N ARG A 161 -1.37 -16.51 -16.63
CA ARG A 161 -1.59 -16.54 -18.08
C ARG A 161 -0.28 -16.60 -18.87
N GLU A 162 0.72 -15.84 -18.46
CA GLU A 162 2.05 -15.86 -19.10
C GLU A 162 2.76 -17.22 -18.93
N GLY A 163 2.62 -17.84 -17.75
CA GLY A 163 3.17 -19.17 -17.49
C GLY A 163 2.53 -20.28 -18.34
N MET A 164 1.25 -20.15 -18.69
CA MET A 164 0.58 -21.11 -19.59
C MET A 164 1.07 -20.95 -21.04
N LYS A 165 1.19 -19.71 -21.55
CA LYS A 165 1.68 -19.45 -22.90
C LYS A 165 3.09 -20.00 -23.16
N LYS A 166 3.98 -19.92 -22.17
CA LYS A 166 5.35 -20.47 -22.27
C LYS A 166 5.43 -22.00 -22.29
N LYS A 167 4.36 -22.71 -21.92
CA LYS A 167 4.31 -24.19 -21.97
C LYS A 167 3.78 -24.73 -23.30
N GLU A 168 3.18 -23.86 -24.13
CA GLU A 168 2.58 -24.23 -25.42
C GLU A 168 3.53 -23.95 -26.61
N THR A 169 4.69 -23.34 -26.36
CA THR A 169 5.78 -23.07 -27.32
C THR A 169 6.99 -23.92 -27.02
#